data_AF-A0A2G6Q2S9-F1
#
_entry.id   AF-A0A2G6Q2S9-F1
#
_cell.length_a   1.000
_cell.length_b   1.000
_cell.length_c   1.000
_cell.angle_alpha   90.00
_cell.angle_beta   90.00
_cell.angle_gamma   90.00
#
_symmetry.space_group_name_H-M   'P 1'
#
loop_
_entity.id
_entity.type
_entity.pdbx_description
1 polymer ?
#
loop_
_entity_poly.entity_id
_entity_poly.type
_entity_poly.pdbx_seq_one_letter_code
_entity_poly.pdbx_strand_id
1 'polypeptide(L)'
;MFHIPTGREARKINQSRIAGLLSLLLFSISPLLAGYPPIQDLIDKAEEHASIVIEPGIYSGPLILDFPITIDGQHRVTIDAGGKGSVVFIDTDGATLKGLKLINSGESHNDIDSGVQVRGNFNVIKDNIIENCLFGVDLQQSNNNIVRRNKISSQEHGLGQRGDAVRLWYSFNNRIEDNEVINSRDMVVWYSADNIIRGNSGTNCRYSLHFMYSRYNLVENNSYYHNAVGIFVMYSDGIIVRNNYIGHADGPTGVGIGFKETSDLTIEGNQILYCASGLYIDISPFQPDTTNRFKHNLIAFNNIGARFLNEWHGNEFLENQFVSNMTQVAVGGAGSANGHVWEGNYWSDYEGFDQDQDGVGDTPFELYRFADRLWQNVDDAQFFKGTPMLETLDFMERLAPLSEPTLLLRDPKPSMTPLEINLEEAKDTTNALLKLLEEQKQTQPKDTRPRF
;
A
#
# COMPACT_ATOMS: atom_id res chain seq x y z
N MET A 1 -69.32 13.95 27.18
CA MET A 1 -70.49 13.51 26.37
C MET A 1 -70.13 12.14 25.82
N PHE A 2 -70.48 11.04 26.50
CA PHE A 2 -71.77 10.32 26.44
C PHE A 2 -72.12 9.89 25.00
N HIS A 3 -72.55 8.68 24.65
CA HIS A 3 -72.74 7.38 25.29
C HIS A 3 -73.24 6.47 24.13
N ILE A 4 -72.78 5.22 24.03
CA ILE A 4 -73.33 4.18 23.12
C ILE A 4 -74.72 3.77 23.69
N PRO A 5 -75.73 3.31 22.90
CA PRO A 5 -76.00 1.85 22.86
C PRO A 5 -76.77 1.27 21.63
N THR A 6 -76.40 0.01 21.29
CA THR A 6 -77.29 -1.18 21.04
C THR A 6 -78.27 -1.18 19.85
N GLY A 7 -78.57 -2.27 19.13
CA GLY A 7 -78.28 -3.71 19.23
C GLY A 7 -79.37 -4.53 18.49
N ARG A 8 -79.20 -5.87 18.41
CA ARG A 8 -80.06 -6.94 17.82
C ARG A 8 -79.90 -7.14 16.30
N GLU A 9 -79.83 -8.37 15.75
CA GLU A 9 -80.44 -9.62 16.18
C GLU A 9 -79.72 -10.84 15.60
N ALA A 10 -79.82 -11.98 16.30
CA ALA A 10 -79.21 -13.26 15.93
C ALA A 10 -80.06 -14.05 14.92
N ARG A 11 -79.42 -14.77 13.99
CA ARG A 11 -80.00 -16.00 13.43
C ARG A 11 -78.94 -17.08 13.17
N LYS A 12 -79.15 -18.17 13.89
CA LYS A 12 -78.54 -19.50 13.82
C LYS A 12 -78.45 -20.02 12.38
N ILE A 13 -77.35 -20.67 12.01
CA ILE A 13 -77.36 -22.04 11.43
C ILE A 13 -76.10 -22.75 11.94
N ASN A 14 -76.30 -23.91 12.57
CA ASN A 14 -75.25 -24.84 12.97
C ASN A 14 -75.55 -26.19 12.31
N GLN A 15 -74.48 -26.89 11.95
CA GLN A 15 -74.31 -28.35 11.86
C GLN A 15 -74.29 -29.09 10.52
N SER A 16 -73.22 -29.89 10.44
CA SER A 16 -72.91 -31.08 9.64
C SER A 16 -72.27 -30.79 8.27
N ARG A 17 -71.10 -31.33 7.91
CA ARG A 17 -70.46 -32.61 8.27
C ARG A 17 -68.93 -32.50 8.29
N ILE A 18 -68.32 -33.09 9.31
CA ILE A 18 -66.89 -33.43 9.42
C ILE A 18 -66.73 -34.89 8.97
N ALA A 19 -65.80 -35.18 8.05
CA ALA A 19 -65.08 -36.45 7.95
C ALA A 19 -64.02 -36.45 6.82
N GLY A 20 -62.76 -36.72 7.19
CA GLY A 20 -61.66 -37.21 6.34
C GLY A 20 -61.00 -36.16 5.44
N LEU A 21 -59.68 -36.00 5.37
CA LEU A 21 -58.59 -36.95 5.57
C LEU A 21 -57.33 -36.13 5.94
N LEU A 22 -56.68 -36.49 7.07
CA LEU A 22 -55.25 -36.24 7.26
C LEU A 22 -54.50 -37.15 6.28
N SER A 23 -53.68 -36.58 5.39
CA SER A 23 -52.60 -37.33 4.75
C SER A 23 -51.48 -36.39 4.34
N LEU A 24 -50.32 -36.63 4.98
CA LEU A 24 -48.95 -36.35 4.55
C LEU A 24 -48.67 -35.04 3.81
N LEU A 25 -48.14 -34.07 4.55
CA LEU A 25 -47.03 -33.24 4.09
C LEU A 25 -46.07 -33.00 5.27
N LEU A 26 -45.26 -34.02 5.55
CA LEU A 26 -43.95 -33.83 6.18
C LEU A 26 -43.09 -33.08 5.16
N PHE A 27 -43.24 -31.76 5.11
CA PHE A 27 -42.17 -30.92 4.58
C PHE A 27 -41.04 -30.95 5.61
N SER A 28 -39.96 -31.63 5.24
CA SER A 28 -38.64 -31.46 5.82
C SER A 28 -38.33 -29.97 5.81
N ILE A 29 -38.47 -29.32 6.96
CA ILE A 29 -37.90 -28.00 7.19
C ILE A 29 -36.39 -28.25 7.21
N SER A 30 -35.74 -27.99 6.08
CA SER A 30 -34.28 -27.84 6.03
C SER A 30 -33.88 -26.83 7.11
N PRO A 31 -32.88 -27.11 7.97
CA PRO A 31 -32.42 -26.14 8.95
C PRO A 31 -31.55 -25.11 8.23
N LEU A 32 -32.16 -24.28 7.39
CA LEU A 32 -31.49 -23.20 6.68
C LEU A 32 -31.66 -21.90 7.48
N LEU A 33 -31.28 -21.92 8.77
CA LEU A 33 -31.19 -20.73 9.64
C LEU A 33 -30.57 -21.04 11.02
N ALA A 34 -29.68 -22.03 11.11
CA ALA A 34 -28.78 -22.11 12.27
C ALA A 34 -27.52 -21.29 11.95
N GLY A 35 -27.31 -20.18 12.66
CA GLY A 35 -26.06 -19.42 12.56
C GLY A 35 -24.85 -20.29 12.92
N TYR A 36 -23.65 -19.88 12.50
CA TYR A 36 -22.43 -20.60 12.83
C TYR A 36 -22.23 -20.69 14.35
N PRO A 37 -21.68 -21.80 14.88
CA PRO A 37 -21.38 -21.93 16.30
C PRO A 37 -20.42 -20.81 16.73
N PRO A 38 -20.61 -20.20 17.92
CA PRO A 38 -19.73 -19.15 18.40
C PRO A 38 -18.33 -19.72 18.69
N ILE A 39 -17.29 -19.02 18.25
CA ILE A 39 -15.91 -19.43 18.52
C ILE A 39 -15.54 -19.24 20.00
N GLN A 40 -16.08 -18.20 20.63
CA GLN A 40 -15.70 -17.78 21.99
C GLN A 40 -15.92 -18.89 23.04
N ASP A 41 -16.99 -19.68 22.92
CA ASP A 41 -17.31 -20.79 23.83
C ASP A 41 -16.21 -21.87 23.91
N LEU A 42 -15.35 -21.97 22.89
CA LEU A 42 -14.19 -22.86 22.86
C LEU A 42 -13.00 -22.27 23.62
N ILE A 43 -12.89 -20.94 23.66
CA ILE A 43 -11.77 -20.20 24.21
C ILE A 43 -11.95 -19.96 25.70
N ASP A 44 -13.19 -19.64 26.13
CA ASP A 44 -13.53 -19.37 27.53
C ASP A 44 -13.25 -20.54 28.50
N LYS A 45 -13.01 -21.74 27.95
CA LYS A 45 -12.70 -22.96 28.71
C LYS A 45 -11.21 -23.27 28.79
N ALA A 46 -10.38 -22.51 28.08
CA ALA A 46 -8.95 -22.73 28.02
C ALA A 46 -8.22 -22.09 29.20
N GLU A 47 -7.09 -22.68 29.57
CA GLU A 47 -6.19 -22.11 30.55
C GLU A 47 -5.27 -21.05 29.90
N GLU A 48 -4.74 -20.13 30.70
CA GLU A 48 -3.72 -19.19 30.23
C GLU A 48 -2.52 -19.93 29.63
N HIS A 49 -1.94 -19.35 28.58
CA HIS A 49 -0.85 -19.91 27.77
C HIS A 49 -1.18 -21.22 27.05
N ALA A 50 -2.44 -21.67 27.04
CA ALA A 50 -2.84 -22.84 26.27
C ALA A 50 -2.60 -22.64 24.76
N SER A 51 -2.44 -23.76 24.06
CA SER A 51 -2.44 -23.81 22.60
C SER A 51 -3.63 -24.62 22.12
N ILE A 52 -4.58 -23.96 21.48
CA ILE A 52 -5.81 -24.58 20.95
C ILE A 52 -5.66 -24.78 19.45
N VAL A 53 -5.82 -26.02 19.01
CA VAL A 53 -6.08 -26.34 17.60
C VAL A 53 -7.59 -26.43 17.45
N ILE A 54 -8.16 -25.56 16.61
CA ILE A 54 -9.60 -25.52 16.40
C ILE A 54 -9.99 -26.58 15.36
N GLU A 55 -11.09 -27.28 15.61
CA GLU A 55 -11.64 -28.24 14.65
C GLU A 55 -12.06 -27.54 13.33
N PRO A 56 -11.87 -28.17 12.16
CA PRO A 56 -12.25 -27.58 10.89
C PRO A 56 -13.71 -27.13 10.84
N GLY A 57 -13.97 -25.90 10.41
CA GLY A 57 -15.33 -25.37 10.35
C GLY A 57 -15.40 -23.86 10.16
N ILE A 58 -16.64 -23.36 10.13
CA ILE A 58 -16.97 -21.94 10.13
C ILE A 58 -17.61 -21.61 11.48
N TYR A 59 -17.11 -20.56 12.13
CA TYR A 59 -17.55 -20.10 13.44
C TYR A 59 -18.00 -18.65 13.37
N SER A 60 -18.99 -18.29 14.19
CA SER A 60 -19.37 -16.88 14.36
C SER A 60 -18.41 -16.19 15.31
N GLY A 61 -17.96 -15.00 14.90
CA GLY A 61 -17.22 -14.07 15.75
C GLY A 61 -18.13 -13.18 16.61
N PRO A 62 -17.55 -12.24 17.38
CA PRO A 62 -16.11 -11.98 17.47
C PRO A 62 -15.35 -13.04 18.28
N LEU A 63 -14.05 -13.14 18.04
CA LEU A 63 -13.10 -13.84 18.90
C LEU A 63 -12.38 -12.80 19.77
N ILE A 64 -12.42 -12.96 21.09
CA ILE A 64 -11.76 -12.08 22.05
C ILE A 64 -10.69 -12.87 22.78
N LEU A 65 -9.44 -12.39 22.71
CA LEU A 65 -8.29 -12.92 23.44
C LEU A 65 -7.88 -11.89 24.51
N ASP A 66 -8.33 -12.09 25.74
CA ASP A 66 -8.05 -11.23 26.91
C ASP A 66 -6.96 -11.80 27.83
N PHE A 67 -6.45 -12.99 27.52
CA PHE A 67 -5.29 -13.61 28.17
C PHE A 67 -4.34 -14.25 27.14
N PRO A 68 -3.05 -14.43 27.47
CA PRO A 68 -2.07 -14.96 26.53
C PRO A 68 -2.44 -16.37 26.08
N ILE A 69 -2.65 -16.59 24.78
CA ILE A 69 -3.08 -17.88 24.24
C ILE A 69 -2.63 -18.08 22.79
N THR A 70 -2.41 -19.32 22.37
CA THR A 70 -2.19 -19.67 20.96
C THR A 70 -3.45 -20.27 20.34
N ILE A 71 -3.94 -19.64 19.27
CA ILE A 71 -5.03 -20.13 18.43
C ILE A 71 -4.48 -20.58 17.08
N ASP A 72 -4.70 -21.85 16.74
CA ASP A 72 -4.26 -22.47 15.49
C ASP A 72 -5.45 -23.01 14.68
N GLY A 73 -5.76 -22.36 13.57
CA GLY A 73 -6.80 -22.81 12.63
C GLY A 73 -6.33 -23.84 11.60
N GLN A 74 -5.03 -24.11 11.50
CA GLN A 74 -4.42 -25.02 10.52
C GLN A 74 -4.91 -24.84 9.07
N HIS A 75 -5.24 -23.61 8.69
CA HIS A 75 -5.82 -23.22 7.39
C HIS A 75 -7.16 -23.89 7.07
N ARG A 76 -7.88 -24.38 8.08
CA ARG A 76 -9.15 -25.11 7.94
C ARG A 76 -10.31 -24.49 8.73
N VAL A 77 -10.08 -23.33 9.33
CA VAL A 77 -11.03 -22.65 10.23
C VAL A 77 -11.29 -21.24 9.72
N THR A 78 -12.58 -20.91 9.61
CA THR A 78 -13.06 -19.56 9.25
C THR A 78 -13.80 -18.94 10.43
N ILE A 79 -13.49 -17.69 10.74
CA ILE A 79 -14.24 -16.85 11.70
C ILE A 79 -14.95 -15.77 10.89
N ASP A 80 -16.28 -15.74 10.99
CA ASP A 80 -17.16 -14.82 10.26
C ASP A 80 -17.81 -13.84 11.24
N ALA A 81 -17.53 -12.54 11.10
CA ALA A 81 -18.13 -11.50 11.93
C ALA A 81 -19.51 -11.03 11.43
N GLY A 82 -20.01 -11.58 10.32
CA GLY A 82 -21.38 -11.35 9.84
C GLY A 82 -21.66 -9.90 9.43
N GLY A 83 -20.64 -9.14 9.05
CA GLY A 83 -20.74 -7.75 8.64
C GLY A 83 -20.85 -6.77 9.81
N LYS A 84 -20.40 -7.13 11.01
CA LYS A 84 -20.50 -6.29 12.21
C LYS A 84 -19.23 -6.35 13.06
N GLY A 85 -18.70 -5.19 13.44
CA GLY A 85 -17.55 -5.13 14.34
C GLY A 85 -16.28 -5.72 13.73
N SER A 86 -15.27 -5.95 14.57
CA SER A 86 -14.05 -6.67 14.16
C SER A 86 -14.18 -8.17 14.35
N VAL A 87 -13.43 -8.94 13.56
CA VAL A 87 -13.46 -10.41 13.61
C VAL A 87 -12.74 -10.93 14.85
N VAL A 88 -11.57 -10.36 15.17
CA VAL A 88 -10.75 -10.73 16.32
C VAL A 88 -10.31 -9.49 17.11
N PHE A 89 -10.37 -9.59 18.43
CA PHE A 89 -9.79 -8.63 19.37
C PHE A 89 -8.69 -9.35 20.17
N ILE A 90 -7.48 -8.80 20.16
CA ILE A 90 -6.37 -9.24 21.00
C ILE A 90 -6.13 -8.15 22.04
N ASP A 91 -6.73 -8.30 23.22
CA ASP A 91 -6.64 -7.38 24.36
C ASP A 91 -5.73 -7.97 25.45
N THR A 92 -4.57 -8.49 25.03
CA THR A 92 -3.61 -9.17 25.91
C THR A 92 -2.18 -9.12 25.34
N ASP A 93 -1.20 -9.49 26.15
CA ASP A 93 0.19 -9.63 25.75
C ASP A 93 0.52 -11.10 25.44
N GLY A 94 1.36 -11.35 24.43
CA GLY A 94 1.90 -12.70 24.16
C GLY A 94 0.93 -13.72 23.56
N ALA A 95 -0.19 -13.29 22.98
CA ALA A 95 -1.08 -14.16 22.21
C ALA A 95 -0.50 -14.47 20.82
N THR A 96 -0.87 -15.64 20.27
CA THR A 96 -0.55 -16.04 18.89
C THR A 96 -1.82 -16.41 18.16
N LEU A 97 -2.09 -15.74 17.04
CA LEU A 97 -3.20 -16.02 16.14
C LEU A 97 -2.66 -16.51 14.80
N LYS A 98 -2.91 -17.78 14.44
CA LYS A 98 -2.36 -18.35 13.21
C LYS A 98 -3.27 -19.31 12.44
N GLY A 99 -3.07 -19.35 11.13
CA GLY A 99 -3.69 -20.35 10.25
C GLY A 99 -5.21 -20.19 10.12
N LEU A 100 -5.74 -18.99 10.30
CA LEU A 100 -7.18 -18.72 10.25
C LEU A 100 -7.58 -17.99 8.98
N LYS A 101 -8.85 -18.15 8.59
CA LYS A 101 -9.53 -17.29 7.64
C LYS A 101 -10.48 -16.36 8.39
N LEU A 102 -10.27 -15.04 8.32
CA LEU A 102 -11.02 -14.01 9.05
C LEU A 102 -11.82 -13.19 8.04
N ILE A 103 -13.15 -13.17 8.17
CA ILE A 103 -14.02 -12.59 7.14
C ILE A 103 -15.14 -11.71 7.68
N ASN A 104 -15.60 -10.81 6.81
CA ASN A 104 -16.83 -10.04 6.94
C ASN A 104 -16.87 -9.19 8.22
N SER A 105 -15.85 -8.36 8.45
CA SER A 105 -15.95 -7.30 9.48
C SER A 105 -17.10 -6.34 9.15
N GLY A 106 -17.43 -5.46 10.09
CA GLY A 106 -18.26 -4.29 9.82
C GLY A 106 -17.58 -3.26 8.93
N GLU A 107 -18.24 -2.11 8.77
CA GLU A 107 -17.85 -1.03 7.84
C GLU A 107 -17.55 0.29 8.56
N SER A 108 -17.36 0.28 9.89
CA SER A 108 -17.12 1.50 10.67
C SER A 108 -15.65 1.94 10.57
N HIS A 109 -15.40 3.08 9.89
CA HIS A 109 -14.10 3.78 9.96
C HIS A 109 -13.82 4.39 11.33
N ASN A 110 -14.84 4.62 12.15
CA ASN A 110 -14.66 5.18 13.49
C ASN A 110 -14.22 4.11 14.50
N ASP A 111 -14.82 2.92 14.42
CA ASP A 111 -14.53 1.80 15.32
C ASP A 111 -13.37 0.93 14.80
N ILE A 112 -12.89 1.22 13.58
CA ILE A 112 -11.81 0.50 12.90
C ILE A 112 -12.18 -0.98 12.78
N ASP A 113 -13.33 -1.27 12.16
CA ASP A 113 -13.81 -2.64 11.96
C ASP A 113 -12.78 -3.45 11.16
N SER A 114 -12.09 -4.35 11.85
CA SER A 114 -10.87 -5.01 11.38
C SER A 114 -11.01 -6.52 11.30
N GLY A 115 -10.14 -7.16 10.53
CA GLY A 115 -9.86 -8.59 10.71
C GLY A 115 -9.28 -8.88 12.10
N VAL A 116 -8.31 -8.08 12.54
CA VAL A 116 -7.70 -8.19 13.87
C VAL A 116 -7.43 -6.82 14.45
N GLN A 117 -8.03 -6.49 15.60
CA GLN A 117 -7.60 -5.37 16.44
C GLN A 117 -6.65 -5.89 17.53
N VAL A 118 -5.57 -5.16 17.78
CA VAL A 118 -4.57 -5.50 18.79
C VAL A 118 -4.37 -4.34 19.74
N ARG A 119 -4.54 -4.62 21.04
CA ARG A 119 -4.25 -3.75 22.19
C ARG A 119 -3.40 -4.52 23.18
N GLY A 120 -2.14 -4.71 22.84
CA GLY A 120 -1.19 -5.46 23.64
C GLY A 120 0.15 -5.64 22.95
N ASN A 121 1.08 -6.24 23.67
CA ASN A 121 2.47 -6.36 23.28
C ASN A 121 2.87 -7.80 23.02
N PHE A 122 3.96 -8.00 22.28
CA PHE A 122 4.55 -9.32 22.05
C PHE A 122 3.61 -10.35 21.40
N ASN A 123 2.55 -9.89 20.73
CA ASN A 123 1.60 -10.74 20.03
C ASN A 123 2.13 -11.15 18.65
N VAL A 124 1.68 -12.31 18.16
CA VAL A 124 2.05 -12.84 16.85
C VAL A 124 0.80 -13.14 16.04
N ILE A 125 0.61 -12.38 14.96
CA ILE A 125 -0.48 -12.55 14.00
C ILE A 125 0.15 -13.06 12.71
N LYS A 126 0.01 -14.35 12.41
CA LYS A 126 0.71 -14.94 11.27
C LYS A 126 -0.05 -15.98 10.48
N ASP A 127 0.30 -16.13 9.20
CA ASP A 127 -0.20 -17.23 8.37
C ASP A 127 -1.74 -17.22 8.24
N ASN A 128 -2.37 -16.03 8.32
CA ASN A 128 -3.83 -15.86 8.22
C ASN A 128 -4.26 -15.32 6.85
N ILE A 129 -5.50 -15.60 6.46
CA ILE A 129 -6.19 -14.98 5.33
C ILE A 129 -7.25 -14.04 5.91
N ILE A 130 -7.11 -12.74 5.63
CA ILE A 130 -8.03 -11.69 6.07
C ILE A 130 -8.69 -11.11 4.81
N GLU A 131 -9.96 -11.39 4.60
CA GLU A 131 -10.68 -10.96 3.39
C GLU A 131 -12.01 -10.32 3.76
N ASN A 132 -12.49 -9.41 2.92
CA ASN A 132 -13.74 -8.69 3.13
C ASN A 132 -13.85 -8.07 4.53
N CYS A 133 -12.73 -7.58 5.05
CA CYS A 133 -12.68 -6.78 6.27
C CYS A 133 -12.35 -5.34 5.88
N LEU A 134 -12.95 -4.33 6.51
CA LEU A 134 -12.67 -2.94 6.17
C LEU A 134 -11.19 -2.64 6.43
N PHE A 135 -10.72 -2.93 7.64
CA PHE A 135 -9.30 -2.90 8.00
C PHE A 135 -8.75 -4.33 8.16
N GLY A 136 -7.45 -4.52 7.90
CA GLY A 136 -6.81 -5.83 8.06
C GLY A 136 -6.39 -6.09 9.49
N VAL A 137 -5.16 -5.69 9.83
CA VAL A 137 -4.58 -5.76 11.18
C VAL A 137 -4.32 -4.34 11.70
N ASP A 138 -4.94 -3.99 12.82
CA ASP A 138 -4.78 -2.69 13.46
C ASP A 138 -4.07 -2.83 14.82
N LEU A 139 -2.88 -2.24 14.92
CA LEU A 139 -2.08 -2.16 16.13
C LEU A 139 -2.33 -0.79 16.79
N GLN A 140 -3.03 -0.80 17.94
CA GLN A 140 -3.31 0.40 18.72
C GLN A 140 -2.45 0.40 19.98
N GLN A 141 -1.51 1.34 20.09
CA GLN A 141 -0.62 1.48 21.25
C GLN A 141 0.07 0.16 21.64
N SER A 142 0.52 -0.57 20.61
CA SER A 142 0.90 -1.98 20.72
C SER A 142 2.34 -2.17 20.26
N ASN A 143 3.19 -2.71 21.14
CA ASN A 143 4.63 -2.75 20.92
C ASN A 143 5.18 -4.17 20.81
N ASN A 144 6.30 -4.32 20.09
CA ASN A 144 7.02 -5.59 19.96
C ASN A 144 6.18 -6.73 19.37
N ASN A 145 5.15 -6.41 18.58
CA ASN A 145 4.29 -7.39 17.92
C ASN A 145 4.88 -7.81 16.57
N ILE A 146 4.45 -8.98 16.10
CA ILE A 146 4.82 -9.53 14.80
C ILE A 146 3.55 -9.76 13.98
N VAL A 147 3.44 -9.08 12.85
CA VAL A 147 2.41 -9.32 11.83
C VAL A 147 3.12 -9.91 10.62
N ARG A 148 2.96 -11.22 10.37
CA ARG A 148 3.78 -11.90 9.37
C ARG A 148 3.07 -12.92 8.49
N ARG A 149 3.35 -12.93 7.18
CA ARG A 149 2.79 -13.92 6.23
C ARG A 149 1.26 -13.98 6.25
N ASN A 150 0.62 -12.83 6.42
CA ASN A 150 -0.83 -12.74 6.26
C ASN A 150 -1.16 -12.30 4.83
N LYS A 151 -2.26 -12.82 4.28
CA LYS A 151 -2.86 -12.33 3.04
C LYS A 151 -4.04 -11.45 3.40
N ILE A 152 -4.01 -10.17 3.00
CA ILE A 152 -4.95 -9.16 3.49
C ILE A 152 -5.60 -8.44 2.31
N SER A 153 -6.94 -8.41 2.29
CA SER A 153 -7.72 -7.59 1.37
C SER A 153 -8.87 -6.86 2.06
N SER A 154 -9.09 -5.62 1.64
CA SER A 154 -10.20 -4.80 2.12
C SER A 154 -11.54 -5.25 1.51
N GLN A 155 -12.64 -4.79 2.10
CA GLN A 155 -13.95 -4.72 1.44
C GLN A 155 -13.90 -3.96 0.11
N GLU A 156 -14.81 -4.32 -0.81
CA GLU A 156 -14.89 -3.75 -2.16
C GLU A 156 -15.45 -2.33 -2.14
N HIS A 157 -14.56 -1.35 -1.96
CA HIS A 157 -14.87 0.08 -2.05
C HIS A 157 -13.95 0.79 -3.05
N GLY A 158 -14.27 2.05 -3.38
CA GLY A 158 -13.33 2.93 -4.10
C GLY A 158 -12.03 3.11 -3.33
N LEU A 159 -10.91 3.39 -4.02
CA LEU A 159 -9.57 3.39 -3.43
C LEU A 159 -9.44 4.17 -2.11
N GLY A 160 -10.07 5.35 -1.99
CA GLY A 160 -10.03 6.16 -0.77
C GLY A 160 -10.95 5.71 0.36
N GLN A 161 -11.96 4.88 0.07
CA GLN A 161 -12.98 4.42 1.01
C GLN A 161 -12.68 3.05 1.61
N ARG A 162 -11.80 2.27 0.97
CA ARG A 162 -11.20 1.06 1.55
C ARG A 162 -10.55 1.37 2.91
N GLY A 163 -10.39 0.37 3.76
CA GLY A 163 -9.60 0.53 4.99
C GLY A 163 -8.16 0.09 4.79
N ASP A 164 -7.36 0.32 5.83
CA ASP A 164 -5.93 0.04 5.82
C ASP A 164 -5.68 -1.44 6.10
N ALA A 165 -4.76 -2.04 5.34
CA ALA A 165 -4.42 -3.45 5.46
C ALA A 165 -3.63 -3.74 6.74
N VAL A 166 -2.66 -2.88 7.05
CA VAL A 166 -1.92 -2.92 8.30
C VAL A 166 -1.81 -1.49 8.79
N ARG A 167 -2.28 -1.23 10.01
CA ARG A 167 -2.27 0.10 10.61
C ARG A 167 -1.50 0.07 11.92
N LEU A 168 -0.47 0.90 12.04
CA LEU A 168 0.26 1.14 13.28
C LEU A 168 -0.12 2.52 13.80
N TRP A 169 -0.64 2.57 15.02
CA TRP A 169 -0.98 3.81 15.70
C TRP A 169 -0.32 3.85 17.07
N TYR A 170 0.61 4.78 17.29
CA TYR A 170 1.44 4.88 18.52
C TYR A 170 2.09 3.54 18.91
N SER A 171 2.62 2.83 17.92
CA SER A 171 3.07 1.44 18.05
C SER A 171 4.55 1.33 17.68
N PHE A 172 5.34 0.76 18.59
CA PHE A 172 6.81 0.81 18.53
C PHE A 172 7.45 -0.58 18.49
N ASN A 173 8.61 -0.69 17.87
CA ASN A 173 9.40 -1.93 17.84
C ASN A 173 8.68 -3.14 17.23
N ASN A 174 7.70 -2.91 16.35
CA ASN A 174 6.96 -4.00 15.70
C ASN A 174 7.64 -4.48 14.43
N ARG A 175 7.30 -5.71 14.03
CA ARG A 175 7.80 -6.34 12.79
C ARG A 175 6.63 -6.69 11.88
N ILE A 176 6.57 -6.03 10.73
CA ILE A 176 5.58 -6.25 9.69
C ILE A 176 6.30 -6.93 8.53
N GLU A 177 6.18 -8.25 8.44
CA GLU A 177 7.07 -9.08 7.62
C GLU A 177 6.31 -9.98 6.64
N ASP A 178 6.75 -10.04 5.39
CA ASP A 178 6.29 -11.06 4.42
C ASP A 178 4.76 -11.10 4.20
N ASN A 179 4.03 -9.99 4.43
CA ASN A 179 2.59 -9.94 4.21
C ASN A 179 2.25 -9.64 2.75
N GLU A 180 1.15 -10.20 2.25
CA GLU A 180 0.61 -9.95 0.91
C GLU A 180 -0.64 -9.07 1.04
N VAL A 181 -0.56 -7.83 0.58
CA VAL A 181 -1.66 -6.86 0.61
C VAL A 181 -2.21 -6.62 -0.78
N ILE A 182 -3.52 -6.84 -0.96
CA ILE A 182 -4.19 -6.68 -2.25
C ILE A 182 -5.49 -5.91 -2.08
N ASN A 183 -5.75 -4.97 -2.98
CA ASN A 183 -7.02 -4.24 -3.04
C ASN A 183 -7.40 -3.57 -1.71
N SER A 184 -6.41 -2.96 -1.03
CA SER A 184 -6.62 -2.23 0.22
C SER A 184 -6.41 -0.73 0.01
N ARG A 185 -6.62 0.08 1.06
CA ARG A 185 -6.25 1.50 0.99
C ARG A 185 -4.74 1.63 1.17
N ASP A 186 -4.26 1.49 2.41
CA ASP A 186 -2.86 1.68 2.74
C ASP A 186 -2.31 0.55 3.64
N MET A 187 -0.99 0.33 3.65
CA MET A 187 -0.29 0.03 4.91
C MET A 187 0.17 1.36 5.51
N VAL A 188 -0.20 1.65 6.75
CA VAL A 188 0.03 2.96 7.36
C VAL A 188 0.77 2.86 8.68
N VAL A 189 1.76 3.74 8.86
CA VAL A 189 2.55 3.89 10.07
C VAL A 189 2.35 5.31 10.60
N TRP A 190 1.66 5.41 11.74
CA TRP A 190 1.21 6.69 12.30
C TRP A 190 1.72 6.89 13.72
N TYR A 191 2.40 8.01 13.99
CA TYR A 191 2.98 8.34 15.31
C TYR A 191 3.83 7.21 15.91
N SER A 192 4.54 6.48 15.05
CA SER A 192 5.15 5.19 15.38
C SER A 192 6.64 5.21 15.05
N ALA A 193 7.44 4.45 15.80
CA ALA A 193 8.88 4.44 15.61
C ALA A 193 9.53 3.08 15.85
N ASP A 194 10.75 2.93 15.32
CA ASP A 194 11.60 1.74 15.48
C ASP A 194 10.95 0.45 14.95
N ASN A 195 10.03 0.57 13.98
CA ASN A 195 9.40 -0.59 13.36
C ASN A 195 10.18 -1.07 12.14
N ILE A 196 10.08 -2.37 11.86
CA ILE A 196 10.66 -3.01 10.69
C ILE A 196 9.53 -3.44 9.75
N ILE A 197 9.58 -2.96 8.52
CA ILE A 197 8.66 -3.29 7.43
C ILE A 197 9.49 -3.97 6.34
N ARG A 198 9.41 -5.31 6.27
CA ARG A 198 10.29 -6.11 5.41
C ARG A 198 9.57 -7.17 4.60
N GLY A 199 9.96 -7.36 3.33
CA GLY A 199 9.50 -8.52 2.55
C GLY A 199 8.01 -8.49 2.17
N ASN A 200 7.31 -7.39 2.41
CA ASN A 200 5.87 -7.30 2.11
C ASN A 200 5.64 -7.03 0.63
N SER A 201 4.50 -7.49 0.12
CA SER A 201 4.00 -7.15 -1.21
C SER A 201 2.71 -6.35 -1.14
N GLY A 202 2.55 -5.40 -2.06
CA GLY A 202 1.39 -4.52 -2.13
C GLY A 202 0.94 -4.31 -3.56
N THR A 203 -0.32 -4.62 -3.87
CA THR A 203 -0.88 -4.48 -5.23
C THR A 203 -2.29 -3.86 -5.21
N ASN A 204 -2.58 -2.99 -6.18
CA ASN A 204 -3.87 -2.32 -6.34
C ASN A 204 -4.32 -1.52 -5.09
N CYS A 205 -3.35 -0.94 -4.37
CA CYS A 205 -3.57 -0.11 -3.20
C CYS A 205 -3.49 1.37 -3.56
N ARG A 206 -3.96 2.23 -2.64
CA ARG A 206 -3.78 3.67 -2.75
C ARG A 206 -2.33 4.04 -2.43
N TYR A 207 -1.87 3.75 -1.22
CA TYR A 207 -0.46 3.82 -0.84
C TYR A 207 0.00 2.43 -0.43
N SER A 208 1.03 1.85 -1.06
CA SER A 208 1.52 0.55 -0.55
C SER A 208 2.11 0.69 0.85
N LEU A 209 2.80 1.81 1.11
CA LEU A 209 3.26 2.18 2.44
C LEU A 209 3.17 3.69 2.66
N HIS A 210 2.59 4.09 3.78
CA HIS A 210 2.33 5.48 4.11
C HIS A 210 2.82 5.79 5.53
N PHE A 211 3.72 6.76 5.66
CA PHE A 211 4.16 7.28 6.96
C PHE A 211 3.53 8.63 7.24
N MET A 212 3.06 8.78 8.48
CA MET A 212 2.57 10.05 9.04
C MET A 212 3.17 10.24 10.44
N TYR A 213 3.93 11.31 10.64
CA TYR A 213 4.49 11.68 11.96
C TYR A 213 5.30 10.57 12.65
N SER A 214 6.09 9.82 11.90
CA SER A 214 6.78 8.61 12.36
C SER A 214 8.30 8.74 12.26
N ARG A 215 9.07 7.92 12.99
CA ARG A 215 10.54 8.07 13.05
C ARG A 215 11.29 6.75 13.09
N TYR A 216 12.53 6.74 12.57
CA TYR A 216 13.48 5.64 12.75
C TYR A 216 12.95 4.26 12.33
N ASN A 217 12.05 4.22 11.36
CA ASN A 217 11.54 2.96 10.82
C ASN A 217 12.46 2.46 9.70
N LEU A 218 12.57 1.13 9.58
CA LEU A 218 13.30 0.46 8.52
C LEU A 218 12.33 -0.16 7.51
N VAL A 219 12.46 0.20 6.24
CA VAL A 219 11.69 -0.33 5.12
C VAL A 219 12.63 -1.01 4.14
N GLU A 220 12.60 -2.33 4.07
CA GLU A 220 13.52 -3.05 3.18
C GLU A 220 12.95 -4.28 2.48
N ASN A 221 13.45 -4.53 1.27
CA ASN A 221 13.10 -5.72 0.49
C ASN A 221 11.58 -5.89 0.27
N ASN A 222 10.82 -4.79 0.18
CA ASN A 222 9.39 -4.84 -0.15
C ASN A 222 9.18 -4.71 -1.66
N SER A 223 8.06 -5.25 -2.16
CA SER A 223 7.69 -5.19 -3.57
C SER A 223 6.30 -4.60 -3.78
N TYR A 224 6.25 -3.40 -4.35
CA TYR A 224 5.03 -2.61 -4.53
C TYR A 224 4.75 -2.40 -6.01
N TYR A 225 3.62 -2.91 -6.48
CA TYR A 225 3.28 -2.95 -7.90
C TYR A 225 1.85 -2.48 -8.18
N HIS A 226 1.67 -1.64 -9.20
CA HIS A 226 0.34 -1.18 -9.65
C HIS A 226 -0.50 -0.53 -8.52
N ASN A 227 0.14 0.39 -7.80
CA ASN A 227 -0.50 1.17 -6.73
C ASN A 227 -0.54 2.63 -7.16
N ALA A 228 -1.48 3.42 -6.63
CA ALA A 228 -1.49 4.86 -6.94
C ALA A 228 -0.18 5.52 -6.46
N VAL A 229 0.34 5.06 -5.32
CA VAL A 229 1.65 5.41 -4.79
C VAL A 229 2.33 4.19 -4.19
N GLY A 230 3.62 4.01 -4.45
CA GLY A 230 4.44 2.98 -3.81
C GLY A 230 4.67 3.29 -2.33
N ILE A 231 5.58 4.24 -2.04
CA ILE A 231 5.90 4.66 -0.67
C ILE A 231 5.68 6.16 -0.55
N PHE A 232 5.03 6.63 0.51
CA PHE A 232 4.97 8.07 0.82
C PHE A 232 5.40 8.34 2.25
N VAL A 233 6.41 9.20 2.42
CA VAL A 233 6.93 9.64 3.71
C VAL A 233 6.46 11.07 3.99
N MET A 234 5.53 11.24 4.93
CA MET A 234 5.00 12.55 5.31
C MET A 234 5.30 12.89 6.78
N TYR A 235 5.86 14.07 7.02
CA TYR A 235 6.12 14.61 8.36
C TYR A 235 6.91 13.66 9.28
N SER A 236 7.76 12.85 8.68
CA SER A 236 8.42 11.70 9.33
C SER A 236 9.92 11.80 9.12
N ASP A 237 10.76 11.39 10.07
CA ASP A 237 12.21 11.68 10.00
C ASP A 237 13.05 10.44 10.33
N GLY A 238 14.28 10.37 9.82
CA GLY A 238 15.22 9.30 10.15
C GLY A 238 14.81 7.93 9.61
N ILE A 239 13.97 7.87 8.57
CA ILE A 239 13.51 6.62 7.97
C ILE A 239 14.56 6.11 6.98
N ILE A 240 14.82 4.80 7.03
CA ILE A 240 15.67 4.09 6.08
C ILE A 240 14.78 3.31 5.14
N VAL A 241 14.85 3.61 3.84
CA VAL A 241 14.14 2.92 2.77
C VAL A 241 15.18 2.33 1.84
N ARG A 242 15.36 1.00 1.86
CA ARG A 242 16.39 0.36 1.05
C ARG A 242 15.99 -0.92 0.36
N ASN A 243 16.56 -1.17 -0.82
CA ASN A 243 16.38 -2.42 -1.57
C ASN A 243 14.91 -2.76 -1.84
N ASN A 244 14.03 -1.76 -1.99
CA ASN A 244 12.63 -1.98 -2.32
C ASN A 244 12.44 -1.91 -3.84
N TYR A 245 11.50 -2.69 -4.35
CA TYR A 245 11.01 -2.62 -5.72
C TYR A 245 9.68 -1.88 -5.77
N ILE A 246 9.61 -0.81 -6.56
CA ILE A 246 8.40 -0.03 -6.81
C ILE A 246 8.20 0.06 -8.32
N GLY A 247 7.08 -0.46 -8.80
CA GLY A 247 6.78 -0.53 -10.22
C GLY A 247 5.35 -0.10 -10.55
N HIS A 248 5.16 0.57 -11.69
CA HIS A 248 3.84 0.85 -12.26
C HIS A 248 2.95 1.69 -11.33
N ALA A 249 3.51 2.72 -10.70
CA ALA A 249 2.70 3.75 -10.07
C ALA A 249 2.21 4.73 -11.14
N ASP A 250 1.12 4.33 -11.80
CA ASP A 250 0.56 5.00 -12.99
C ASP A 250 -0.56 5.99 -12.65
N GLY A 251 -0.91 6.83 -13.63
CA GLY A 251 -2.00 7.80 -13.53
C GLY A 251 -1.59 9.17 -12.98
N PRO A 252 -2.53 10.11 -12.83
CA PRO A 252 -2.23 11.51 -12.52
C PRO A 252 -1.51 11.73 -11.18
N THR A 253 -1.70 10.81 -10.23
CA THR A 253 -1.07 10.83 -8.91
C THR A 253 0.03 9.77 -8.77
N GLY A 254 0.45 9.14 -9.86
CA GLY A 254 1.38 8.02 -9.87
C GLY A 254 2.75 8.39 -9.31
N VAL A 255 3.06 7.95 -8.08
CA VAL A 255 4.34 8.25 -7.42
C VAL A 255 5.02 6.96 -6.98
N GLY A 256 6.30 6.81 -7.35
CA GLY A 256 7.14 5.72 -6.85
C GLY A 256 7.42 5.88 -5.36
N ILE A 257 8.25 6.87 -5.01
CA ILE A 257 8.51 7.28 -3.63
C ILE A 257 8.29 8.79 -3.47
N GLY A 258 7.39 9.15 -2.56
CA GLY A 258 7.03 10.54 -2.25
C GLY A 258 7.53 11.00 -0.88
N PHE A 259 7.89 12.28 -0.80
CA PHE A 259 8.42 12.93 0.39
C PHE A 259 7.70 14.26 0.61
N LYS A 260 7.21 14.47 1.82
CA LYS A 260 6.63 15.74 2.24
C LYS A 260 7.08 16.10 3.65
N GLU A 261 7.77 17.23 3.75
CA GLU A 261 8.22 17.80 5.03
C GLU A 261 8.92 16.75 5.91
N THR A 262 9.93 16.07 5.35
CA THR A 262 10.63 14.93 5.96
C THR A 262 12.14 15.13 5.92
N SER A 263 12.86 14.61 6.92
CA SER A 263 14.28 14.91 7.15
C SER A 263 15.12 13.70 7.56
N ASP A 264 16.43 13.80 7.37
CA ASP A 264 17.44 12.78 7.71
C ASP A 264 17.13 11.38 7.16
N LEU A 265 16.62 11.33 5.93
CA LEU A 265 16.28 10.07 5.27
C LEU A 265 17.51 9.38 4.67
N THR A 266 17.45 8.06 4.61
CA THR A 266 18.36 7.24 3.78
C THR A 266 17.54 6.44 2.79
N ILE A 267 17.67 6.76 1.51
CA ILE A 267 16.98 6.13 0.39
C ILE A 267 18.02 5.43 -0.47
N GLU A 268 18.15 4.11 -0.33
CA GLU A 268 19.32 3.38 -0.83
C GLU A 268 18.97 2.13 -1.63
N GLY A 269 19.57 1.92 -2.81
CA GLY A 269 19.43 0.64 -3.51
C GLY A 269 18.01 0.30 -3.99
N ASN A 270 17.08 1.25 -4.01
CA ASN A 270 15.71 1.01 -4.44
C ASN A 270 15.60 1.00 -5.97
N GLN A 271 14.67 0.20 -6.50
CA GLN A 271 14.33 0.16 -7.91
C GLN A 271 12.96 0.81 -8.11
N ILE A 272 12.90 1.90 -8.85
CA ILE A 272 11.72 2.73 -9.06
C ILE A 272 11.45 2.86 -10.55
N LEU A 273 10.49 2.07 -11.03
CA LEU A 273 10.30 1.79 -12.45
C LEU A 273 8.88 2.12 -12.92
N TYR A 274 8.77 2.69 -14.12
CA TYR A 274 7.48 2.88 -14.80
C TYR A 274 6.45 3.67 -13.95
N CYS A 275 6.89 4.70 -13.23
CA CYS A 275 6.01 5.57 -12.46
C CYS A 275 5.80 6.92 -13.17
N ALA A 276 4.66 7.58 -12.91
CA ALA A 276 4.45 8.94 -13.44
C ALA A 276 5.43 9.96 -12.82
N SER A 277 5.81 9.78 -11.55
CA SER A 277 6.99 10.39 -10.95
C SER A 277 7.74 9.32 -10.16
N GLY A 278 9.02 9.09 -10.46
CA GLY A 278 9.84 8.13 -9.73
C GLY A 278 10.02 8.58 -8.28
N LEU A 279 10.67 9.74 -8.11
CA LEU A 279 10.76 10.46 -6.85
C LEU A 279 9.89 11.71 -6.89
N TYR A 280 9.11 11.95 -5.84
CA TYR A 280 8.36 13.19 -5.64
C TYR A 280 8.80 13.86 -4.34
N ILE A 281 9.37 15.07 -4.42
CA ILE A 281 10.02 15.72 -3.28
C ILE A 281 9.37 17.08 -3.02
N ASP A 282 8.81 17.25 -1.82
CA ASP A 282 8.20 18.48 -1.32
C ASP A 282 8.82 18.91 0.02
N ILE A 283 9.47 20.08 0.03
CA ILE A 283 10.11 20.74 1.20
C ILE A 283 10.80 19.71 2.12
N SER A 284 11.73 18.95 1.55
CA SER A 284 12.44 17.87 2.24
C SER A 284 13.92 17.94 1.84
N PRO A 285 14.88 18.06 2.79
CA PRO A 285 14.73 18.07 4.25
C PRO A 285 13.92 19.24 4.82
N PHE A 286 13.12 19.00 5.86
CA PHE A 286 12.34 20.06 6.53
C PHE A 286 13.07 20.65 7.74
N GLN A 287 13.73 19.80 8.52
CA GLN A 287 14.50 20.23 9.69
C GLN A 287 15.79 20.95 9.26
N PRO A 288 16.11 22.12 9.82
CA PRO A 288 17.37 22.81 9.54
C PRO A 288 18.59 21.92 9.80
N ASP A 289 19.64 22.11 9.00
CA ASP A 289 20.92 21.40 9.13
C ASP A 289 20.84 19.87 9.02
N THR A 290 19.77 19.35 8.43
CA THR A 290 19.63 17.92 8.09
C THR A 290 19.78 17.68 6.60
N THR A 291 19.96 16.42 6.21
CA THR A 291 20.18 16.02 4.82
C THR A 291 19.49 14.71 4.52
N ASN A 292 18.76 14.65 3.42
CA ASN A 292 18.26 13.37 2.90
C ASN A 292 19.24 12.82 1.88
N ARG A 293 19.53 11.52 1.99
CA ARG A 293 20.58 10.86 1.22
C ARG A 293 19.94 9.84 0.28
N PHE A 294 20.12 10.04 -1.01
CA PHE A 294 19.65 9.17 -2.08
C PHE A 294 20.87 8.51 -2.74
N LYS A 295 21.06 7.22 -2.50
CA LYS A 295 22.27 6.49 -2.95
C LYS A 295 21.95 5.21 -3.69
N HIS A 296 22.68 4.92 -4.76
CA HIS A 296 22.60 3.62 -5.45
C HIS A 296 21.19 3.21 -5.91
N ASN A 297 20.27 4.16 -6.08
CA ASN A 297 18.92 3.85 -6.54
C ASN A 297 18.88 3.74 -8.08
N LEU A 298 18.07 2.81 -8.58
CA LEU A 298 17.68 2.77 -9.98
C LEU A 298 16.36 3.52 -10.17
N ILE A 299 16.40 4.60 -10.92
CA ILE A 299 15.25 5.44 -11.24
C ILE A 299 15.11 5.42 -12.76
N ALA A 300 14.25 4.52 -13.27
CA ALA A 300 14.21 4.22 -14.69
C ALA A 300 12.81 4.14 -15.29
N PHE A 301 12.70 4.52 -16.57
CA PHE A 301 11.48 4.44 -17.35
C PHE A 301 10.28 5.20 -16.74
N ASN A 302 10.54 6.19 -15.89
CA ASN A 302 9.50 7.04 -15.32
C ASN A 302 9.16 8.19 -16.28
N ASN A 303 7.96 8.78 -16.17
CA ASN A 303 7.67 10.00 -16.92
C ASN A 303 8.58 11.15 -16.42
N ILE A 304 8.73 11.27 -15.10
CA ILE A 304 9.75 12.12 -14.48
C ILE A 304 10.55 11.27 -13.49
N GLY A 305 11.88 11.25 -13.62
CA GLY A 305 12.77 10.53 -12.71
C GLY A 305 12.71 11.10 -11.29
N ALA A 306 13.10 12.35 -11.12
CA ALA A 306 12.89 13.11 -9.88
C ALA A 306 12.09 14.40 -10.12
N ARG A 307 10.97 14.55 -9.42
CA ARG A 307 10.14 15.74 -9.42
C ARG A 307 10.26 16.47 -8.09
N PHE A 308 10.77 17.69 -8.14
CA PHE A 308 10.74 18.62 -7.02
C PHE A 308 9.55 19.56 -7.17
N LEU A 309 8.79 19.74 -6.09
CA LEU A 309 7.67 20.69 -6.11
C LEU A 309 8.15 22.15 -6.21
N ASN A 310 9.32 22.45 -5.66
CA ASN A 310 9.91 23.78 -5.58
C ASN A 310 11.46 23.68 -5.54
N GLU A 311 12.15 24.83 -5.51
CA GLU A 311 13.63 24.94 -5.48
C GLU A 311 14.26 24.75 -4.10
N TRP A 312 13.72 23.84 -3.28
CA TRP A 312 14.30 23.53 -1.97
C TRP A 312 15.75 23.05 -2.07
N HIS A 313 16.42 22.85 -0.94
CA HIS A 313 17.83 22.45 -0.89
C HIS A 313 18.07 21.34 0.14
N GLY A 314 19.29 20.78 0.15
CA GLY A 314 19.73 19.87 1.22
C GLY A 314 19.48 18.36 0.98
N ASN A 315 19.33 17.96 -0.28
CA ASN A 315 19.33 16.55 -0.67
C ASN A 315 20.67 16.19 -1.30
N GLU A 316 21.13 14.97 -1.09
CA GLU A 316 22.32 14.40 -1.72
C GLU A 316 21.92 13.23 -2.62
N PHE A 317 22.12 13.38 -3.92
CA PHE A 317 21.94 12.34 -4.93
C PHE A 317 23.32 11.84 -5.36
N LEU A 318 23.72 10.71 -4.77
CA LEU A 318 25.05 10.14 -4.95
C LEU A 318 24.94 8.78 -5.62
N GLU A 319 25.67 8.57 -6.72
CA GLU A 319 25.82 7.23 -7.31
C GLU A 319 24.47 6.56 -7.65
N ASN A 320 23.45 7.33 -8.07
CA ASN A 320 22.19 6.78 -8.55
C ASN A 320 22.23 6.54 -10.06
N GLN A 321 21.26 5.80 -10.58
CA GLN A 321 21.09 5.57 -12.01
C GLN A 321 19.77 6.17 -12.50
N PHE A 322 19.88 7.19 -13.35
CA PHE A 322 18.75 7.83 -14.02
C PHE A 322 18.68 7.34 -15.47
N VAL A 323 17.84 6.33 -15.72
CA VAL A 323 17.86 5.57 -16.98
C VAL A 323 16.55 5.71 -17.75
N SER A 324 16.60 6.31 -18.94
CA SER A 324 15.48 6.37 -19.89
C SER A 324 14.18 6.90 -19.27
N ASN A 325 14.28 7.82 -18.31
CA ASN A 325 13.12 8.60 -17.88
C ASN A 325 12.76 9.59 -19.00
N MET A 326 11.48 9.87 -19.23
CA MET A 326 11.12 10.85 -20.27
C MET A 326 11.71 12.22 -19.91
N THR A 327 11.63 12.61 -18.64
CA THR A 327 12.33 13.77 -18.06
C THR A 327 13.18 13.27 -16.89
N GLN A 328 14.50 13.47 -16.91
CA GLN A 328 15.35 13.02 -15.80
C GLN A 328 14.99 13.72 -14.49
N VAL A 329 14.98 15.06 -14.49
CA VAL A 329 14.64 15.88 -13.33
C VAL A 329 13.74 17.04 -13.74
N ALA A 330 12.72 17.33 -12.94
CA ALA A 330 11.86 18.49 -13.10
C ALA A 330 11.67 19.21 -11.76
N VAL A 331 11.63 20.54 -11.81
CA VAL A 331 11.39 21.41 -10.64
C VAL A 331 10.19 22.29 -10.95
N GLY A 332 9.25 22.38 -10.01
CA GLY A 332 8.07 23.24 -10.13
C GLY A 332 8.43 24.73 -10.18
N GLY A 333 7.65 25.48 -10.97
CA GLY A 333 7.87 26.92 -11.18
C GLY A 333 9.18 27.22 -11.93
N ALA A 334 9.74 28.42 -11.68
CA ALA A 334 10.99 28.87 -12.29
C ALA A 334 12.25 28.41 -11.53
N GLY A 335 12.10 27.52 -10.54
CA GLY A 335 13.16 27.12 -9.61
C GLY A 335 14.23 26.19 -10.20
N SER A 336 15.31 25.95 -9.45
CA SER A 336 16.43 25.07 -9.82
C SER A 336 16.59 23.90 -8.83
N ALA A 337 17.25 22.82 -9.25
CA ALA A 337 17.68 21.69 -8.41
C ALA A 337 19.17 21.79 -8.02
N ASN A 338 19.84 22.91 -8.30
CA ASN A 338 21.23 23.19 -7.91
C ASN A 338 21.42 23.34 -6.39
N GLY A 339 20.36 23.51 -5.61
CA GLY A 339 20.41 23.48 -4.14
C GLY A 339 20.68 22.09 -3.55
N HIS A 340 20.82 21.07 -4.40
CA HIS A 340 21.11 19.69 -4.03
C HIS A 340 22.52 19.31 -4.50
N VAL A 341 23.11 18.33 -3.81
CA VAL A 341 24.36 17.72 -4.25
C VAL A 341 24.04 16.63 -5.26
N TRP A 342 24.69 16.69 -6.42
CA TRP A 342 24.65 15.66 -7.46
C TRP A 342 26.09 15.23 -7.71
N GLU A 343 26.42 13.97 -7.45
CA GLU A 343 27.77 13.45 -7.71
C GLU A 343 27.74 11.96 -8.03
N GLY A 344 28.50 11.52 -9.04
CA GLY A 344 28.69 10.10 -9.33
C GLY A 344 27.47 9.44 -9.95
N ASN A 345 26.42 10.18 -10.31
CA ASN A 345 25.21 9.57 -10.87
C ASN A 345 25.46 9.14 -12.32
N TYR A 346 24.89 8.00 -12.69
CA TYR A 346 24.79 7.58 -14.09
C TYR A 346 23.56 8.20 -14.73
N TRP A 347 23.74 8.80 -15.90
CA TRP A 347 22.68 9.44 -16.69
C TRP A 347 22.65 8.81 -18.09
N SER A 348 21.53 8.20 -18.48
CA SER A 348 21.44 7.54 -19.79
C SER A 348 21.54 8.49 -20.99
N ASP A 349 21.40 9.79 -20.75
CA ASP A 349 21.47 10.89 -21.71
C ASP A 349 22.75 11.74 -21.56
N TYR A 350 23.75 11.26 -20.82
CA TYR A 350 25.08 11.87 -20.80
C TYR A 350 25.85 11.53 -22.09
N GLU A 351 26.29 12.56 -22.81
CA GLU A 351 26.98 12.46 -24.10
C GLU A 351 28.48 12.83 -24.01
N GLY A 352 29.03 12.94 -22.78
CA GLY A 352 30.44 13.25 -22.57
C GLY A 352 31.37 12.07 -22.83
N PHE A 353 32.67 12.32 -22.62
CA PHE A 353 33.74 11.35 -22.84
C PHE A 353 34.48 11.06 -21.54
N ASP A 354 35.13 9.90 -21.52
CA ASP A 354 36.08 9.47 -20.49
C ASP A 354 37.38 9.07 -21.20
N GLN A 355 38.29 10.04 -21.33
CA GLN A 355 39.53 9.88 -22.08
C GLN A 355 40.61 9.16 -21.27
N ASP A 356 40.62 9.31 -19.95
CA ASP A 356 41.59 8.67 -19.06
C ASP A 356 41.16 7.28 -18.56
N GLN A 357 39.93 6.87 -18.87
CA GLN A 357 39.33 5.55 -18.63
C GLN A 357 39.18 5.23 -17.14
N ASP A 358 38.89 6.23 -16.32
CA ASP A 358 38.69 6.06 -14.88
C ASP A 358 37.23 5.71 -14.50
N GLY A 359 36.32 5.72 -15.49
CA GLY A 359 34.89 5.43 -15.30
C GLY A 359 34.05 6.66 -14.95
N VAL A 360 34.66 7.84 -14.84
CA VAL A 360 34.02 9.13 -14.61
C VAL A 360 34.09 9.97 -15.88
N GLY A 361 33.02 10.70 -16.19
CA GLY A 361 33.02 11.61 -17.34
C GLY A 361 33.95 12.81 -17.13
N ASP A 362 34.79 13.10 -18.13
CA ASP A 362 35.72 14.25 -18.16
C ASP A 362 34.99 15.60 -18.14
N THR A 363 33.72 15.62 -18.55
CA THR A 363 32.86 16.80 -18.56
C THR A 363 31.70 16.65 -17.58
N PRO A 364 31.26 17.73 -16.89
CA PRO A 364 30.06 17.67 -16.07
C PRO A 364 28.82 17.28 -16.88
N PHE A 365 27.90 16.54 -16.26
CA PHE A 365 26.53 16.44 -16.76
C PHE A 365 25.77 17.70 -16.32
N GLU A 366 25.21 18.43 -17.28
CA GLU A 366 24.44 19.65 -17.02
C GLU A 366 23.06 19.54 -17.66
N LEU A 367 22.02 19.70 -16.85
CA LEU A 367 20.64 19.72 -17.33
C LEU A 367 20.14 21.17 -17.35
N TYR A 368 19.59 21.59 -18.49
CA TYR A 368 19.12 22.95 -18.70
C TYR A 368 17.61 23.00 -18.86
N ARG A 369 16.99 24.07 -18.33
CA ARG A 369 15.60 24.44 -18.62
C ARG A 369 15.59 25.55 -19.66
N PHE A 370 14.84 25.33 -20.74
CA PHE A 370 14.61 26.31 -21.79
C PHE A 370 13.26 27.01 -21.53
N ALA A 371 13.27 28.35 -21.47
CA ALA A 371 12.06 29.12 -21.17
C ALA A 371 10.97 28.96 -22.25
N ASP A 372 11.39 28.59 -23.47
CA ASP A 372 10.52 28.43 -24.63
C ASP A 372 9.69 27.13 -24.59
N ARG A 373 9.96 26.23 -23.62
CA ARG A 373 9.20 25.01 -23.35
C ARG A 373 7.89 25.27 -22.62
N LEU A 374 7.07 26.17 -23.15
CA LEU A 374 5.73 26.47 -22.61
C LEU A 374 4.86 25.21 -22.50
N TRP A 375 5.07 24.23 -23.38
CA TRP A 375 4.41 22.92 -23.36
C TRP A 375 4.75 22.09 -22.11
N GLN A 376 5.89 22.31 -21.44
CA GLN A 376 6.20 21.61 -20.20
C GLN A 376 5.24 21.95 -19.07
N ASN A 377 4.65 23.16 -19.11
CA ASN A 377 3.67 23.66 -18.15
C ASN A 377 2.22 23.37 -18.56
N VAL A 378 2.01 22.67 -19.68
CA VAL A 378 0.69 22.26 -20.17
C VAL A 378 0.62 20.74 -20.09
N ASP A 379 -0.08 20.21 -19.09
CA ASP A 379 -0.14 18.77 -18.83
C ASP A 379 -0.56 17.95 -20.08
N ASP A 380 -1.54 18.45 -20.85
CA ASP A 380 -2.01 17.79 -22.08
C ASP A 380 -0.93 17.76 -23.18
N ALA A 381 -0.01 18.72 -23.20
CA ALA A 381 1.05 18.78 -24.21
C ALA A 381 2.14 17.72 -23.97
N GLN A 382 2.31 17.25 -22.73
CA GLN A 382 3.24 16.17 -22.38
C GLN A 382 2.89 14.86 -23.11
N PHE A 383 1.63 14.64 -23.47
CA PHE A 383 1.20 13.50 -24.28
C PHE A 383 1.91 13.43 -25.64
N PHE A 384 2.28 14.57 -26.22
CA PHE A 384 2.92 14.65 -27.54
C PHE A 384 4.45 14.59 -27.46
N LYS A 385 5.03 14.40 -26.27
CA LYS A 385 6.48 14.26 -26.10
C LYS A 385 6.98 13.01 -26.82
N GLY A 386 8.11 13.11 -27.53
CA GLY A 386 8.61 12.04 -28.39
C GLY A 386 7.97 11.99 -29.79
N THR A 387 6.99 12.86 -30.09
CA THR A 387 6.51 13.00 -31.48
C THR A 387 7.51 13.78 -32.33
N PRO A 388 7.62 13.50 -33.64
CA PRO A 388 8.58 14.20 -34.51
C PRO A 388 8.49 15.73 -34.45
N MET A 389 7.29 16.27 -34.23
CA MET A 389 7.07 17.72 -34.13
C MET A 389 7.67 18.29 -32.84
N LEU A 390 7.40 17.70 -31.68
CA LEU A 390 7.97 18.18 -30.42
C LEU A 390 9.48 17.93 -30.36
N GLU A 391 10.00 16.83 -30.91
CA GLU A 391 11.43 16.58 -31.02
C GLU A 391 12.14 17.63 -31.90
N THR A 392 11.50 18.05 -33.00
CA THR A 392 12.03 19.13 -33.85
C THR A 392 12.06 20.46 -33.10
N LEU A 393 11.02 20.78 -32.33
CA LEU A 393 10.98 21.98 -31.48
C LEU A 393 12.04 21.90 -30.38
N ASP A 394 12.20 20.76 -29.70
CA ASP A 394 13.23 20.53 -28.68
C ASP A 394 14.63 20.76 -29.23
N PHE A 395 14.90 20.23 -30.44
CA PHE A 395 16.16 20.44 -31.14
C PHE A 395 16.40 21.92 -31.48
N MET A 396 15.38 22.63 -31.99
CA MET A 396 15.50 24.06 -32.31
C MET A 396 15.78 24.91 -31.07
N GLU A 397 15.11 24.62 -29.95
CA GLU A 397 15.33 25.31 -28.67
C GLU A 397 16.75 25.06 -28.12
N ARG A 398 17.31 23.86 -28.30
CA ARG A 398 18.71 23.58 -27.94
C ARG A 398 19.71 24.30 -28.84
N LEU A 399 19.42 24.40 -30.13
CA LEU A 399 20.31 24.98 -31.13
C LEU A 399 20.34 26.52 -31.08
N ALA A 400 19.19 27.15 -30.89
CA ALA A 400 19.02 28.60 -30.93
C ALA A 400 17.92 29.07 -29.95
N PRO A 401 18.16 29.00 -28.64
CA PRO A 401 17.17 29.41 -27.65
C PRO A 401 16.90 30.93 -27.73
N LEU A 402 15.64 31.36 -27.54
CA LEU A 402 15.28 32.78 -27.58
C LEU A 402 15.71 33.55 -26.32
N SER A 403 16.06 32.82 -25.26
CA SER A 403 16.57 33.34 -23.99
C SER A 403 17.65 32.41 -23.43
N GLU A 404 18.52 32.93 -22.57
CA GLU A 404 19.53 32.09 -21.92
C GLU A 404 18.85 30.99 -21.08
N PRO A 405 19.17 29.70 -21.32
CA PRO A 405 18.57 28.63 -20.55
C PRO A 405 19.08 28.65 -19.12
N THR A 406 18.20 28.31 -18.17
CA THR A 406 18.57 28.22 -16.76
C THR A 406 19.16 26.85 -16.46
N LEU A 407 20.33 26.81 -15.82
CA LEU A 407 20.90 25.55 -15.32
C LEU A 407 19.99 24.96 -14.23
N LEU A 408 19.45 23.77 -14.49
CA LEU A 408 18.56 23.06 -13.58
C LEU A 408 19.35 22.26 -12.55
N LEU A 409 20.37 21.51 -12.99
CA LEU A 409 21.31 20.81 -12.12
C LEU A 409 22.64 20.58 -12.83
N ARG A 410 23.69 20.33 -12.05
CA ARG A 410 25.00 19.93 -12.53
C ARG A 410 25.57 18.81 -11.67
N ASP A 411 25.95 17.71 -12.31
CA ASP A 411 26.77 16.65 -11.72
C ASP A 411 28.21 16.79 -12.25
N PRO A 412 29.19 17.14 -11.41
CA PRO A 412 30.56 17.39 -11.84
C PRO A 412 31.34 16.11 -12.16
N LYS A 413 30.86 14.94 -11.74
CA LYS A 413 31.53 13.65 -11.89
C LYS A 413 30.50 12.58 -12.30
N PRO A 414 29.84 12.71 -13.45
CA PRO A 414 28.87 11.72 -13.88
C PRO A 414 29.57 10.36 -14.09
N SER A 415 28.92 9.27 -13.72
CA SER A 415 29.43 7.93 -13.98
C SER A 415 29.24 7.56 -15.45
N MET A 416 30.26 6.97 -16.08
CA MET A 416 30.19 6.44 -17.45
C MET A 416 29.43 5.11 -17.53
N THR A 417 29.45 4.35 -16.45
CA THR A 417 28.87 3.00 -16.40
C THR A 417 27.68 2.94 -15.45
N PRO A 418 26.58 2.26 -15.85
CA PRO A 418 25.51 1.95 -14.91
C PRO A 418 26.05 1.01 -13.81
N LEU A 419 25.58 1.15 -12.56
CA LEU A 419 25.91 0.16 -11.53
C LEU A 419 25.28 -1.19 -11.92
N GLU A 420 26.03 -2.28 -11.72
CA GLU A 420 25.50 -3.64 -11.86
C GLU A 420 24.44 -3.88 -10.78
N ILE A 421 23.19 -3.93 -11.19
CA ILE A 421 22.08 -4.36 -10.33
C ILE A 421 21.97 -5.86 -10.51
N ASN A 422 21.89 -6.62 -9.41
CA ASN A 422 21.65 -8.06 -9.48
C ASN A 422 20.21 -8.32 -9.98
N LEU A 423 20.07 -8.43 -11.31
CA LEU A 423 18.79 -8.57 -12.00
C LEU A 423 18.11 -9.93 -11.75
N GLU A 424 18.79 -10.92 -11.15
CA GLU A 424 18.15 -12.21 -10.86
C GLU A 424 17.07 -12.09 -9.77
N GLU A 425 17.32 -11.36 -8.68
CA GLU A 425 16.33 -11.15 -7.61
C GLU A 425 15.12 -10.29 -8.07
N ALA A 426 15.37 -9.30 -8.94
CA ALA A 426 14.32 -8.45 -9.50
C ALA A 426 13.41 -9.22 -10.49
N LYS A 427 13.99 -10.14 -11.27
CA LYS A 427 13.24 -11.02 -12.19
C LYS A 427 12.40 -12.02 -11.43
N ASP A 428 12.91 -12.65 -10.37
CA ASP A 428 12.14 -13.60 -9.57
C ASP A 428 10.93 -12.94 -8.90
N THR A 429 11.12 -11.73 -8.37
CA THR A 429 10.04 -10.93 -7.76
C THR A 429 8.98 -10.54 -8.80
N THR A 430 9.40 -10.07 -9.97
CA THR A 430 8.50 -9.69 -11.06
C THR A 430 7.74 -10.89 -11.63
N ASN A 431 8.42 -12.02 -11.82
CA ASN A 431 7.81 -13.26 -12.31
C ASN A 431 6.81 -13.83 -11.31
N ALA A 432 7.11 -13.78 -10.01
CA ALA A 432 6.16 -14.17 -8.95
C ALA A 432 4.91 -13.28 -8.95
N LEU A 433 5.07 -11.96 -9.12
CA LEU A 433 3.97 -11.00 -9.23
C LEU A 433 3.13 -11.18 -10.49
N LEU A 434 3.76 -11.38 -11.65
CA LEU A 434 3.05 -11.66 -12.91
C LEU A 434 2.25 -12.96 -12.82
N LYS A 435 2.82 -13.98 -12.19
CA LYS A 435 2.13 -15.26 -11.96
C LYS A 435 0.92 -15.09 -11.05
N LEU A 436 1.03 -14.30 -9.97
CA LEU A 436 -0.11 -13.96 -9.10
C LEU A 436 -1.23 -13.22 -9.87
N LEU A 437 -0.87 -12.29 -10.75
CA LEU A 437 -1.83 -11.58 -11.60
C LEU A 437 -2.52 -12.49 -12.62
N GLU A 438 -1.79 -13.45 -13.21
CA GLU A 438 -2.35 -14.45 -14.13
C GLU A 438 -3.31 -15.41 -13.43
N GLU A 439 -2.96 -15.88 -12.23
CA GLU A 439 -3.82 -16.73 -11.40
C GLU A 439 -5.13 -16.00 -11.04
N GLN A 440 -5.09 -14.69 -10.79
CA GLN A 440 -6.28 -13.90 -10.48
C GLN A 440 -7.20 -13.64 -11.68
N LYS A 441 -6.65 -13.46 -12.89
CA LYS A 441 -7.45 -13.36 -14.12
C LYS A 441 -8.28 -14.64 -14.38
N GLN A 442 -7.83 -15.79 -13.87
CA GLN A 442 -8.56 -17.04 -14.00
C GLN A 442 -9.70 -17.19 -12.97
N THR A 443 -9.64 -16.45 -11.85
CA THR A 443 -10.65 -16.51 -10.78
C THR A 443 -11.74 -15.42 -10.85
N GLN A 444 -11.61 -14.41 -11.71
CA GLN A 444 -12.69 -13.44 -11.92
C GLN A 444 -13.82 -14.05 -12.77
N PRO A 445 -15.09 -14.02 -12.33
CA PRO A 445 -16.21 -14.41 -13.18
C PRO A 445 -16.27 -13.48 -14.39
N LYS A 446 -16.42 -14.07 -15.59
CA LYS A 446 -16.55 -13.32 -16.84
C LYS A 446 -17.68 -12.30 -16.71
N ASP A 447 -17.33 -11.03 -16.79
CA ASP A 447 -18.26 -9.90 -16.78
C ASP A 447 -19.26 -10.04 -17.93
N THR A 448 -20.47 -10.50 -17.62
CA THR A 448 -21.61 -10.51 -18.54
C THR A 448 -22.30 -9.15 -18.46
N ARG A 449 -21.67 -8.12 -19.03
CA ARG A 449 -22.38 -6.88 -19.36
C ARG A 449 -22.89 -6.92 -20.80
N PRO A 450 -24.15 -6.52 -21.06
CA PRO A 450 -24.73 -6.54 -22.38
C PRO A 450 -24.06 -5.49 -23.26
N ARG A 451 -23.73 -5.88 -24.49
CA ARG A 451 -23.34 -4.94 -25.54
C ARG A 451 -24.51 -3.99 -25.81
N PHE A 452 -24.28 -2.70 -25.62
CA PHE A 452 -25.11 -1.64 -26.20
C PHE A 452 -24.55 -1.23 -27.55
#